data_AF-A0A6N0LXQ0-F1
#
_entry.id   AF-A0A6N0LXQ0-F1
#
_cell.length_a   1.000
_cell.length_b   1.000
_cell.length_c   1.000
_cell.angle_alpha   90.00
_cell.angle_beta   90.00
_cell.angle_gamma   90.00
#
_symmetry.space_group_name_H-M   'P 1'
#
loop_
_entity.id
_entity.type
_entity.pdbx_description
1 polymer ?
#
loop_
_entity_poly.entity_id
_entity_poly.type
_entity_poly.pdbx_seq_one_letter_code
_entity_poly.pdbx_strand_id
1 'polypeptide(L)' 'MPQQDTRQEHLEWAKQRAIAQAEHSTLISALDSIASDLQKHPETRGHSVSELGLMLYMSGRLGTKEQMIRFIQAIS' A
#
# COMPACT_ATOMS: atom_id res chain seq x y z
N MET A 1 16.14 -5.84 21.79
CA MET A 1 15.07 -6.72 21.28
C MET A 1 15.05 -6.56 19.76
N PRO A 2 15.03 -7.63 18.96
CA PRO A 2 15.22 -7.54 17.52
C PRO A 2 14.02 -6.82 16.88
N GLN A 3 14.27 -5.75 16.14
CA GLN A 3 13.28 -4.81 15.58
C GLN A 3 12.70 -5.26 14.22
N GLN A 4 12.81 -6.56 13.89
CA GLN A 4 12.32 -7.08 12.60
C GLN A 4 10.83 -7.42 12.58
N ASP A 5 10.23 -7.74 13.73
CA ASP A 5 8.83 -8.17 13.79
C ASP A 5 7.83 -7.00 13.58
N THR A 6 8.14 -5.78 14.03
CA THR A 6 7.19 -4.64 13.97
C THR A 6 7.07 -4.03 12.58
N ARG A 7 8.16 -3.94 11.81
CA ARG A 7 8.11 -3.39 10.45
C ARG A 7 7.27 -4.28 9.53
N GLN A 8 7.50 -5.59 9.57
CA GLN A 8 6.75 -6.53 8.74
C GLN A 8 5.28 -6.58 9.15
N GLU A 9 4.98 -6.55 10.46
CA GLU A 9 3.60 -6.48 10.96
C GLU A 9 2.87 -5.22 10.48
N HIS A 10 3.51 -4.04 10.58
CA HIS A 10 2.93 -2.80 10.07
C HIS A 10 2.72 -2.82 8.56
N LEU A 11 3.63 -3.42 7.80
CA LEU A 11 3.47 -3.60 6.36
C LEU A 11 2.31 -4.51 6.01
N GLU A 12 2.22 -5.68 6.64
CA GLU A 12 1.13 -6.62 6.37
C GLU A 12 -0.23 -6.06 6.79
N TRP A 13 -0.30 -5.34 7.91
CA TRP A 13 -1.51 -4.63 8.31
C TRP A 13 -1.93 -3.55 7.30
N ALA A 14 -0.99 -2.73 6.83
CA ALA A 14 -1.25 -1.71 5.80
C ALA A 14 -1.71 -2.34 4.48
N LYS A 15 -1.09 -3.46 4.07
CA LYS A 15 -1.45 -4.21 2.85
C LYS A 15 -2.86 -4.78 2.93
N GLN A 16 -3.22 -5.43 4.04
CA GLN A 16 -4.57 -5.99 4.24
C GLN A 16 -5.66 -4.91 4.13
N ARG A 17 -5.45 -3.76 4.77
CA ARG A 17 -6.39 -2.64 4.73
C ARG A 17 -6.55 -2.06 3.33
N ALA A 18 -5.44 -1.85 2.62
CA ALA A 18 -5.46 -1.33 1.26
C ALA A 18 -6.13 -2.32 0.28
N ILE A 19 -5.94 -3.62 0.44
CA ILE A 19 -6.63 -4.65 -0.34
C ILE A 19 -8.15 -4.58 -0.09
N ALA A 20 -8.59 -4.47 1.16
CA ALA A 20 -10.00 -4.31 1.49
C ALA A 20 -10.62 -3.05 0.83
N GLN A 21 -9.86 -1.94 0.76
CA GLN A 21 -10.28 -0.74 0.02
C GLN A 21 -10.39 -0.97 -1.49
N ALA A 22 -9.48 -1.75 -2.08
CA ALA A 22 -9.56 -2.12 -3.49
C ALA A 22 -10.77 -3.04 -3.81
N GLU A 23 -11.26 -3.80 -2.82
CA GLU A 23 -12.43 -4.67 -2.96
C GLU A 23 -13.77 -3.95 -2.79
N HIS A 24 -13.83 -2.96 -1.89
CA HIS A 24 -15.08 -2.35 -1.45
C HIS A 24 -15.24 -0.87 -1.84
N SER A 25 -14.22 -0.25 -2.45
CA SER A 25 -14.21 1.19 -2.76
C SER A 25 -13.54 1.46 -4.10
N THR A 26 -12.92 2.63 -4.27
CA THR A 26 -12.20 2.98 -5.51
C THR A 26 -10.74 2.53 -5.43
N LEU A 27 -10.12 2.30 -6.58
CA LEU A 27 -8.69 1.93 -6.64
C LEU A 27 -7.79 3.01 -6.03
N ILE A 28 -8.14 4.30 -6.20
CA ILE A 28 -7.37 5.39 -5.59
C ILE A 28 -7.47 5.38 -4.06
N SER A 29 -8.62 4.98 -3.49
CA SER A 29 -8.78 4.81 -2.04
C SER A 29 -7.84 3.73 -1.46
N ALA A 30 -7.48 2.71 -2.24
CA ALA A 30 -6.50 1.70 -1.82
C ALA A 30 -5.09 2.29 -1.71
N LEU A 31 -4.69 3.14 -2.67
CA LEU A 31 -3.41 3.85 -2.62
C LEU A 31 -3.34 4.84 -1.46
N ASP A 32 -4.42 5.59 -1.23
CA ASP A 32 -4.50 6.53 -0.11
C ASP A 32 -4.41 5.81 1.24
N SER A 33 -5.07 4.65 1.36
CA SER A 33 -5.01 3.84 2.58
C SER A 33 -3.60 3.37 2.88
N ILE A 34 -2.91 2.77 1.91
CA ILE A 34 -1.55 2.26 2.16
C ILE A 34 -0.56 3.41 2.40
N ALA A 35 -0.65 4.49 1.63
CA ALA A 35 0.20 5.67 1.82
C ALA A 35 0.04 6.27 3.23
N SER A 36 -1.21 6.39 3.70
CA SER A 36 -1.51 6.88 5.04
C SER A 36 -0.99 5.94 6.12
N ASP A 37 -1.21 4.63 5.98
CA ASP A 37 -0.80 3.64 6.97
C ASP A 37 0.73 3.54 7.11
N LEU A 38 1.49 3.62 6.01
CA LEU A 38 2.96 3.61 6.06
C LEU A 38 3.56 4.90 6.65
N GLN A 39 2.85 6.04 6.63
CA GLN A 39 3.35 7.28 7.24
C GLN A 39 3.23 7.30 8.77
N LYS A 40 2.43 6.41 9.37
CA LYS A 40 2.17 6.37 10.81
C LYS A 40 3.34 5.82 11.63
N HIS A 41 4.23 5.05 11.00
CA HIS A 41 5.28 4.31 11.68
C HIS A 41 6.66 4.73 11.15
N PRO A 42 7.62 5.13 12.02
CA PRO A 42 8.95 5.57 11.60
C PRO A 42 9.68 4.61 10.66
N GLU A 43 9.47 3.31 10.81
CA GLU A 43 10.11 2.21 10.07
C GLU A 43 9.56 1.99 8.64
N THR A 44 8.37 2.51 8.35
CA THR A 44 7.75 2.46 7.01
C THR A 44 7.54 3.84 6.42
N ARG A 45 7.88 4.89 7.16
CA ARG A 45 7.78 6.27 6.70
C ARG A 45 8.71 6.53 5.52
N GLY A 46 8.22 7.30 4.54
CA GLY A 46 8.98 7.63 3.34
C GLY A 46 9.07 6.50 2.32
N HIS A 47 8.26 5.46 2.47
CA HIS A 47 8.14 4.41 1.45
C HIS A 47 7.68 5.01 0.12
N SER A 48 8.38 4.69 -0.97
CA SER A 48 8.11 5.18 -2.33
C SER A 48 6.79 4.71 -2.94
N VAL A 49 5.98 3.94 -2.20
CA VAL A 49 4.74 3.35 -2.74
C VAL A 49 3.72 4.41 -3.10
N SER A 50 3.69 5.52 -2.37
CA SER A 50 2.72 6.60 -2.60
C SER A 50 2.98 7.28 -3.95
N GLU A 51 4.24 7.63 -4.24
CA GLU A 51 4.63 8.30 -5.48
C GLU A 51 4.57 7.33 -6.68
N LEU A 52 5.14 6.14 -6.54
CA LEU A 52 5.11 5.13 -7.60
C LEU A 52 3.68 4.65 -7.88
N GLY A 53 2.89 4.40 -6.84
CA GLY A 53 1.50 3.96 -6.96
C GLY A 53 0.64 4.99 -7.67
N LEU A 54 0.77 6.27 -7.31
CA LEU A 54 0.06 7.35 -7.99
C LEU A 54 0.47 7.46 -9.46
N MET A 55 1.76 7.38 -9.77
CA MET A 55 2.26 7.41 -11.14
C MET A 55 1.70 6.26 -11.98
N LEU A 56 1.72 5.04 -11.45
CA LEU A 56 1.21 3.85 -12.16
C LEU A 56 -0.32 3.89 -12.32
N TYR A 57 -1.05 4.42 -11.33
CA TYR A 57 -2.48 4.66 -11.43
C TYR A 57 -2.80 5.66 -12.53
N MET A 58 -2.14 6.83 -12.54
CA MET A 58 -2.33 7.87 -13.56
C MET A 58 -1.95 7.39 -14.97
N SER A 59 -0.96 6.50 -15.10
CA SER A 59 -0.61 5.89 -16.39
C SER A 59 -1.54 4.75 -16.83
N GLY A 60 -2.59 4.45 -16.05
CA GLY A 60 -3.53 3.34 -16.32
C GLY A 60 -2.97 1.94 -16.07
N ARG A 61 -1.78 1.82 -15.43
CA ARG A 61 -1.13 0.53 -15.11
C ARG A 61 -1.63 -0.10 -13.82
N LEU A 62 -2.39 0.66 -13.01
CA LEU A 62 -3.19 0.19 -11.88
C LEU A 62 -4.68 0.48 -12.11
N GLY A 63 -5.17 0.18 -13.32
CA GLY A 63 -6.54 0.48 -13.74
C GLY A 63 -7.57 -0.60 -13.36
N THR A 64 -7.12 -1.78 -12.92
CA THR A 64 -8.00 -2.86 -12.45
C THR A 64 -7.74 -3.24 -11.00
N LYS A 65 -8.74 -3.86 -10.36
CA LYS A 65 -8.64 -4.38 -9.01
C LYS A 65 -7.49 -5.38 -8.88
N GLU A 66 -7.35 -6.29 -9.84
CA GLU A 66 -6.33 -7.33 -9.82
C GLU A 66 -4.92 -6.74 -9.94
N GLN A 67 -4.75 -5.68 -10.75
CA GLN A 67 -3.48 -4.96 -10.86
C GLN A 67 -3.14 -4.25 -9.54
N MET A 68 -4.13 -3.60 -8.92
CA MET A 68 -3.97 -2.92 -7.63
C MET A 68 -3.59 -3.88 -6.50
N ILE A 69 -4.29 -5.00 -6.37
CA ILE A 69 -3.99 -6.02 -5.35
C ILE A 69 -2.58 -6.59 -5.55
N ARG A 70 -2.18 -6.92 -6.78
CA ARG A 70 -0.83 -7.42 -7.06
C ARG A 70 0.25 -6.39 -6.72
N PHE A 71 0.01 -5.12 -7.02
CA PHE A 71 0.91 -4.03 -6.66
C PHE A 71 1.06 -3.92 -5.14
N ILE A 72 -0.05 -3.92 -4.39
CA ILE A 72 -0.04 -3.86 -2.93
C ILE A 72 0.70 -5.06 -2.34
N GLN A 73 0.46 -6.27 -2.85
CA GLN A 73 1.12 -7.49 -2.36
C GLN A 73 2.64 -7.48 -2.57
N ALA A 74 3.14 -6.79 -3.60
CA ALA A 74 4.56 -6.70 -3.93
C ALA A 74 5.37 -5.75 -3.03
N ILE A 75 4.73 -5.02 -2.12
CA ILE A 75 5.39 -4.09 -1.18
C ILE A 75 6.14 -4.87 -0.09
N SER A 76 7.39 -4.47 0.17
CA SER A 76 8.34 -5.11 1.09
C SER A 76 9.15 -4.15 1.96
#